data_AF-A0A286AS39-F1
#
_entry.id   AF-A0A286AS39-F1
#
_cell.length_a   1.000
_cell.length_b   1.000
_cell.length_c   1.000
_cell.angle_alpha   90.00
_cell.angle_beta   90.00
_cell.angle_gamma   90.00
#
_symmetry.space_group_name_H-M   'P 1'
#
loop_
_entity.id
_entity.type
_entity.pdbx_description
1 polymer ?
#
loop_
_entity_poly.entity_id
_entity_poly.type
_entity_poly.pdbx_seq_one_letter_code
_entity_poly.pdbx_strand_id
1 'polypeptide(L)'
;MQRAVGVRLPGLIACSASVLAVLAGCGNSQASDDEQADFGASVVAHYAIVAQQKCNAAGMTDLYECAEAPSSATGERFAARTAFDVYQLFQRGCYETAGAGKCEALMETEYLKAKAQGLRRPRADVKKPLEGGFSP
;
A
#
# COMPACT_ATOMS: atom_id res chain seq x y z
N MET A 1 15.55 47.42 -39.71
CA MET A 1 14.36 47.20 -40.56
C MET A 1 14.67 46.10 -41.56
N GLN A 2 14.01 44.94 -41.45
CA GLN A 2 13.47 44.13 -42.56
C GLN A 2 12.92 42.82 -41.99
N ARG A 3 11.61 42.66 -42.18
CA ARG A 3 10.81 41.44 -41.95
C ARG A 3 10.85 40.61 -43.24
N ALA A 4 10.83 39.28 -43.11
CA ALA A 4 10.18 38.37 -44.06
C ALA A 4 9.93 37.04 -43.31
N VAL A 5 8.68 36.69 -42.94
CA VAL A 5 7.70 35.91 -43.75
C VAL A 5 8.26 34.49 -43.97
N GLY A 6 7.85 33.41 -43.31
CA GLY A 6 6.49 32.98 -42.99
C GLY A 6 5.95 32.09 -44.11
N VAL A 7 6.13 30.76 -44.04
CA VAL A 7 5.38 29.78 -44.88
C VAL A 7 5.07 28.50 -44.07
N ARG A 8 3.89 27.96 -44.36
CA ARG A 8 3.05 26.98 -43.64
C ARG A 8 3.49 25.50 -43.71
N LEU A 9 2.97 24.72 -42.75
CA LEU A 9 2.66 23.27 -42.68
C LEU A 9 2.18 22.65 -44.02
N PRO A 10 2.02 21.29 -44.20
CA PRO A 10 2.07 20.17 -43.24
C PRO A 10 2.89 18.94 -43.70
N GLY A 11 3.30 18.08 -42.77
CA GLY A 11 3.89 16.77 -43.07
C GLY A 11 3.66 15.81 -41.91
N LEU A 12 2.51 15.15 -41.94
CA LEU A 12 2.24 13.95 -41.14
C LEU A 12 3.27 12.85 -41.49
N ILE A 13 3.44 11.93 -40.54
CA ILE A 13 4.09 10.60 -40.66
C ILE A 13 5.58 10.59 -40.30
N ALA A 14 5.88 10.17 -39.08
CA ALA A 14 6.36 8.81 -38.84
C ALA A 14 6.59 8.58 -37.32
N CYS A 15 5.74 7.74 -36.73
CA CYS A 15 6.06 7.07 -35.48
C CYS A 15 7.26 6.15 -35.74
N SER A 16 8.44 6.51 -35.25
CA SER A 16 9.55 5.56 -35.14
C SER A 16 10.58 6.08 -34.15
N ALA A 17 10.36 5.64 -32.91
CA ALA A 17 11.36 5.22 -31.94
C ALA A 17 12.80 5.74 -32.14
N SER A 18 13.12 6.82 -31.44
CA SER A 18 14.46 7.06 -30.91
C SER A 18 14.30 7.50 -29.46
N VAL A 19 14.12 6.51 -28.58
CA VAL A 19 14.09 6.65 -27.13
C VAL A 19 15.52 6.87 -26.65
N LEU A 20 16.06 8.06 -26.84
CA LEU A 20 17.36 8.46 -26.29
C LEU A 20 17.30 9.95 -25.96
N ALA A 21 17.63 10.26 -24.71
CA ALA A 21 17.70 11.59 -24.07
C ALA A 21 16.40 12.12 -23.43
N VAL A 22 15.99 11.49 -22.31
CA VAL A 22 15.52 12.25 -21.14
C VAL A 22 16.21 11.69 -19.89
N LEU A 23 17.50 12.00 -19.74
CA LEU A 23 18.17 12.05 -18.44
C LEU A 23 18.05 13.47 -17.89
N ALA A 24 16.81 13.96 -17.79
CA ALA A 24 16.46 15.14 -17.01
C ALA A 24 15.59 14.63 -15.87
N GLY A 25 16.11 14.77 -14.64
CA GLY A 25 15.62 14.13 -13.43
C GLY A 25 14.11 14.22 -13.23
N CYS A 26 13.47 13.05 -13.14
CA CYS A 26 12.17 12.92 -12.52
C CYS A 26 12.38 12.69 -11.02
N GLY A 27 12.22 13.76 -10.25
CA GLY A 27 11.80 13.69 -8.85
C GLY A 27 12.88 13.30 -7.85
N ASN A 28 13.77 14.24 -7.51
CA ASN A 28 14.31 14.31 -6.16
C ASN A 28 13.19 14.81 -5.22
N SER A 29 12.12 14.03 -5.07
CA SER A 29 11.23 14.16 -3.92
C SER A 29 11.92 13.38 -2.82
N GLN A 30 12.86 14.04 -2.15
CA GLN A 30 13.31 13.59 -0.85
C GLN A 30 12.07 13.71 0.04
N ALA A 31 11.23 12.68 0.04
CA ALA A 31 10.22 12.52 1.06
C ALA A 31 10.98 12.65 2.37
N SER A 32 10.56 13.59 3.22
CA SER A 32 11.19 13.77 4.52
C SER A 32 11.19 12.39 5.20
N ASP A 33 12.22 12.01 5.95
CA ASP A 33 12.26 10.73 6.67
C ASP A 33 10.95 10.47 7.46
N ASP A 34 10.31 11.56 7.89
CA ASP A 34 9.00 11.59 8.54
C ASP A 34 7.84 11.13 7.63
N GLU A 35 7.76 11.62 6.38
CA GLU A 35 6.72 11.22 5.42
C GLU A 35 6.88 9.75 5.00
N GLN A 36 8.11 9.25 4.92
CA GLN A 36 8.38 7.86 4.60
C GLN A 36 8.05 6.92 5.78
N ALA A 37 8.38 7.33 7.01
CA ALA A 37 8.02 6.59 8.22
C ALA A 37 6.51 6.56 8.45
N ASP A 38 5.80 7.65 8.16
CA ASP A 38 4.33 7.71 8.21
C ASP A 38 3.69 6.70 7.25
N PHE A 39 4.16 6.64 6.01
CA PHE A 39 3.68 5.66 5.04
C PHE A 39 3.95 4.22 5.50
N GLY A 40 5.16 3.95 6.00
CA GLY A 40 5.52 2.65 6.56
C GLY A 40 4.61 2.22 7.71
N ALA A 41 4.37 3.11 8.67
CA ALA A 41 3.48 2.86 9.80
C ALA A 41 2.03 2.62 9.34
N SER A 42 1.56 3.34 8.32
CA SER A 42 0.22 3.16 7.75
C SER A 42 0.04 1.78 7.12
N VAL A 43 1.05 1.30 6.38
CA VAL A 43 1.07 -0.04 5.80
C VAL A 43 1.03 -1.10 6.91
N VAL A 44 1.87 -0.99 7.93
CA VAL A 44 1.92 -1.93 9.04
C VAL A 44 0.58 -1.98 9.80
N ALA A 45 0.01 -0.80 10.09
CA ALA A 45 -1.30 -0.68 10.72
C ALA A 45 -2.40 -1.39 9.91
N HIS A 46 -2.39 -1.27 8.59
CA HIS A 46 -3.32 -1.99 7.72
C HIS A 46 -3.19 -3.51 7.86
N TYR A 47 -1.96 -4.05 7.77
CA TYR A 47 -1.73 -5.48 7.94
C TYR A 47 -2.15 -5.98 9.31
N ALA A 48 -1.87 -5.24 10.38
CA ALA A 48 -2.29 -5.57 11.73
C ALA A 48 -3.82 -5.67 11.85
N ILE A 49 -4.56 -4.72 11.28
CA ILE A 49 -6.03 -4.74 11.28
C ILE A 49 -6.57 -5.92 10.48
N VAL A 50 -6.03 -6.19 9.29
CA VAL A 50 -6.46 -7.34 8.46
C VAL A 50 -6.20 -8.66 9.17
N ALA A 51 -5.02 -8.83 9.76
CA ALA A 51 -4.68 -10.00 10.55
C ALA A 51 -5.65 -10.17 11.72
N GLN A 52 -5.92 -9.10 12.47
CA GLN A 52 -6.81 -9.14 13.63
C GLN A 52 -8.23 -9.50 13.23
N GLN A 53 -8.73 -8.98 12.11
CA GLN A 53 -10.05 -9.36 11.58
C GLN A 53 -10.14 -10.85 11.24
N LYS A 54 -9.12 -11.40 10.58
CA LYS A 54 -9.09 -12.82 10.21
C LYS A 54 -8.93 -13.74 11.42
N CYS A 55 -8.03 -13.41 12.33
CA CYS A 55 -7.81 -14.18 13.55
C CYS A 55 -9.05 -14.16 14.46
N ASN A 56 -9.67 -12.99 14.65
CA ASN A 56 -10.91 -12.88 15.39
C ASN A 56 -12.04 -13.72 14.76
N ALA A 57 -12.14 -13.75 13.43
CA ALA A 57 -13.11 -14.59 12.72
C ALA A 57 -12.86 -16.10 12.93
N ALA A 58 -11.59 -16.49 13.17
CA ALA A 58 -11.19 -17.85 13.54
C ALA A 58 -11.28 -18.13 15.05
N GLY A 59 -11.77 -17.18 15.86
CA GLY A 59 -11.90 -17.30 17.31
C GLY A 59 -10.60 -17.10 18.10
N MET A 60 -9.54 -16.61 17.45
CA MET A 60 -8.24 -16.33 18.06
C MET A 60 -8.05 -14.81 18.16
N THR A 61 -8.17 -14.26 19.37
CA THR A 61 -8.01 -12.81 19.60
C THR A 61 -6.55 -12.39 19.74
N ASP A 62 -5.69 -13.31 20.14
CA ASP A 62 -4.26 -13.09 20.22
C ASP A 62 -3.61 -13.34 18.84
N LEU A 63 -2.95 -12.30 18.32
CA LEU A 63 -2.32 -12.35 16.99
C LEU A 63 -1.12 -13.31 16.97
N TYR A 64 -0.41 -13.45 18.09
CA TYR A 64 0.76 -14.32 18.19
C TYR A 64 0.34 -15.79 18.21
N GLU A 65 -0.67 -16.13 19.01
CA GLU A 65 -1.30 -17.46 18.99
C GLU A 65 -1.85 -17.78 17.60
N CYS A 66 -2.51 -16.81 16.95
CA CYS A 66 -3.00 -16.98 15.58
C CYS A 66 -1.87 -17.25 14.56
N ALA A 67 -0.71 -16.61 14.70
CA ALA A 67 0.44 -16.85 13.84
C ALA A 67 1.08 -18.23 14.07
N GLU A 68 0.98 -18.78 15.27
CA GLU A 68 1.52 -20.10 15.63
C GLU A 68 0.52 -21.24 15.45
N ALA A 69 -0.76 -20.92 15.29
CA ALA A 69 -1.81 -21.89 15.01
C ALA A 69 -1.51 -22.73 13.75
N PRO A 70 -2.00 -23.98 13.65
CA PRO A 70 -1.90 -24.78 12.43
C PRO A 70 -2.42 -24.04 11.20
N SER A 71 -1.85 -24.33 10.02
CA SER A 71 -2.35 -23.73 8.78
C SER A 71 -3.81 -24.11 8.53
N SER A 72 -4.63 -23.13 8.17
CA SER A 72 -6.02 -23.35 7.76
C SER A 72 -6.29 -22.74 6.38
N ALA A 73 -7.40 -23.15 5.76
CA ALA A 73 -7.84 -22.63 4.47
C ALA A 73 -8.28 -21.16 4.53
N THR A 74 -8.55 -20.60 5.72
CA THR A 74 -9.02 -19.22 5.87
C THR A 74 -7.86 -18.19 5.84
N GLY A 75 -6.62 -18.65 6.01
CA GLY A 75 -5.41 -17.84 5.86
C GLY A 75 -5.21 -16.80 6.97
N GLU A 76 -5.84 -16.97 8.11
CA GLU A 76 -5.63 -16.23 9.37
C GLU A 76 -4.18 -16.32 9.85
N ARG A 77 -3.61 -17.53 9.89
CA ARG A 77 -2.21 -17.74 10.29
C ARG A 77 -1.25 -16.97 9.38
N PHE A 78 -1.48 -17.05 8.08
CA PHE A 78 -0.65 -16.35 7.09
C PHE A 78 -0.76 -14.83 7.24
N ALA A 79 -1.97 -14.31 7.50
CA ALA A 79 -2.17 -12.89 7.72
C ALA A 79 -1.48 -12.41 9.00
N ALA A 80 -1.57 -13.16 10.09
CA ALA A 80 -0.89 -12.85 11.35
C ALA A 80 0.63 -12.83 11.19
N ARG A 81 1.21 -13.86 10.55
CA ARG A 81 2.65 -13.91 10.25
C ARG A 81 3.10 -12.74 9.38
N THR A 82 2.38 -12.47 8.30
CA THR A 82 2.68 -11.32 7.43
C THR A 82 2.65 -10.00 8.20
N ALA A 83 1.67 -9.81 9.09
CA ALA A 83 1.62 -8.61 9.92
C ALA A 83 2.84 -8.47 10.84
N PHE A 84 3.32 -9.57 11.43
CA PHE A 84 4.54 -9.55 12.23
C PHE A 84 5.79 -9.27 11.39
N ASP A 85 5.94 -9.91 10.24
CA ASP A 85 7.09 -9.72 9.36
C ASP A 85 7.19 -8.26 8.88
N VAL A 86 6.06 -7.67 8.49
CA VAL A 86 5.99 -6.27 8.05
C VAL A 86 6.26 -5.32 9.22
N TYR A 87 5.73 -5.61 10.43
CA TYR A 87 6.04 -4.82 11.63
C TYR A 87 7.52 -4.87 11.97
N GLN A 88 8.16 -6.05 11.93
CA GLN A 88 9.60 -6.18 12.21
C GLN A 88 10.46 -5.43 11.20
N LEU A 89 10.09 -5.48 9.92
CA LEU A 89 10.79 -4.73 8.87
C LEU A 89 10.69 -3.22 9.10
N PHE A 90 9.49 -2.73 9.39
CA PHE A 90 9.27 -1.34 9.74
C PHE A 90 10.04 -0.95 11.00
N GLN A 91 9.95 -1.76 12.06
CA GLN A 91 10.60 -1.49 13.33
C GLN A 91 12.11 -1.33 13.15
N ARG A 92 12.76 -2.27 12.43
CA ARG A 92 14.20 -2.19 12.16
C ARG A 92 14.57 -0.92 11.40
N GLY A 93 13.88 -0.65 10.28
CA GLY A 93 14.19 0.51 9.44
C GLY A 93 13.90 1.84 10.15
N CYS A 94 12.76 1.95 10.82
CA CYS A 94 12.35 3.17 11.50
C CYS A 94 13.20 3.43 12.75
N TYR A 95 13.53 2.39 13.55
CA TYR A 95 14.29 2.61 14.78
C TYR A 95 15.71 3.08 14.48
N GLU A 96 16.31 2.60 13.37
CA GLU A 96 17.62 3.03 12.90
C GLU A 96 17.63 4.50 12.42
N THR A 97 16.52 5.01 11.88
CA THR A 97 16.45 6.36 11.27
C THR A 97 15.83 7.42 12.18
N ALA A 98 14.74 7.08 12.86
CA ALA A 98 13.88 8.00 13.61
C ALA A 98 13.85 7.73 15.13
N GLY A 99 14.35 6.57 15.56
CA GLY A 99 14.38 6.14 16.96
C GLY A 99 13.05 5.56 17.47
N ALA A 100 13.15 4.67 18.46
CA ALA A 100 12.04 3.84 18.94
C ALA A 100 10.78 4.66 19.32
N GLY A 101 10.94 5.73 20.11
CA GLY A 101 9.81 6.51 20.60
C GLY A 101 8.98 7.17 19.49
N LYS A 102 9.64 7.66 18.43
CA LYS A 102 8.92 8.26 17.28
C LYS A 102 8.19 7.18 16.49
N CYS A 103 8.86 6.06 16.21
CA CYS A 103 8.28 4.96 15.46
C CYS A 103 7.08 4.31 16.17
N GLU A 104 7.14 4.17 17.50
CA GLU A 104 6.02 3.68 18.30
C GLU A 104 4.83 4.64 18.26
N ALA A 105 5.08 5.95 18.37
CA ALA A 105 4.03 6.96 18.27
C ALA A 105 3.38 7.00 16.87
N LEU A 106 4.17 6.81 15.80
CA LEU A 106 3.65 6.71 14.43
C LEU A 106 2.78 5.46 14.27
N MET A 107 3.25 4.31 14.75
CA MET A 107 2.48 3.07 14.73
C MET A 107 1.16 3.19 15.49
N GLU A 108 1.16 3.76 16.69
CA GLU A 108 -0.05 3.98 17.47
C GLU A 108 -1.02 4.90 16.72
N THR A 109 -0.52 6.02 16.20
CA THR A 109 -1.31 7.00 15.45
C THR A 109 -1.97 6.37 14.23
N GLU A 110 -1.19 5.68 13.40
CA GLU A 110 -1.69 5.05 12.18
C GLU A 110 -2.61 3.87 12.46
N TYR A 111 -2.35 3.09 13.52
CA TYR A 111 -3.25 2.02 13.94
C TYR A 111 -4.61 2.56 14.38
N LEU A 112 -4.64 3.62 15.20
CA LEU A 112 -5.89 4.27 15.62
C LEU A 112 -6.65 4.86 14.42
N LYS A 113 -5.95 5.52 13.49
CA LYS A 113 -6.54 6.01 12.24
C LYS A 113 -7.15 4.87 11.41
N ALA A 114 -6.40 3.80 11.17
CA ALA A 114 -6.83 2.66 10.38
C ALA A 114 -8.05 1.96 11.03
N LYS A 115 -8.04 1.80 12.36
CA LYS A 115 -9.18 1.24 13.12
C LYS A 115 -10.43 2.11 12.97
N ALA A 116 -10.30 3.42 13.10
CA ALA A 116 -11.40 4.36 12.93
C ALA A 116 -11.96 4.35 11.50
N GLN A 117 -11.12 4.19 10.48
CA GLN A 117 -11.53 4.07 9.08
C GLN A 117 -12.18 2.72 8.77
N GLY A 118 -11.66 1.62 9.35
CA GLY A 118 -12.25 0.29 9.24
C GLY A 118 -13.64 0.20 9.87
N LEU A 119 -13.90 0.95 10.95
CA LEU A 119 -15.22 1.13 11.54
C LEU A 119 -16.18 1.95 10.65
N ARG A 120 -15.65 2.80 9.76
CA ARG A 120 -16.43 3.67 8.88
C ARG A 120 -16.76 3.08 7.51
N ARG A 121 -16.17 1.94 7.12
CA ARG A 121 -16.59 1.22 5.91
C ARG A 121 -17.76 0.28 6.25
N PRO A 122 -19.00 0.55 5.80
CA PRO A 122 -20.00 -0.48 5.77
C PRO A 122 -19.49 -1.60 4.86
N ARG A 123 -19.66 -2.86 5.26
CA ARG A 123 -19.54 -4.01 4.35
C ARG A 123 -20.54 -3.82 3.21
N ALA A 124 -20.11 -3.21 2.11
CA ALA A 124 -20.92 -3.05 0.92
C ALA A 124 -20.03 -3.15 -0.31
N ASP A 125 -19.55 -4.36 -0.59
CA ASP A 125 -19.27 -4.83 -1.96
C ASP A 125 -19.00 -6.34 -1.93
N VAL A 126 -20.02 -7.11 -1.54
CA VAL A 126 -20.20 -8.47 -2.08
C VAL A 126 -21.18 -8.32 -3.24
N LYS A 127 -20.69 -7.81 -4.37
CA LYS A 127 -21.45 -7.90 -5.62
C LYS A 127 -21.29 -9.34 -6.13
N LYS A 128 -22.31 -10.13 -5.79
CA LYS A 128 -22.73 -11.45 -6.28
C LYS A 128 -22.05 -11.89 -7.61
N PRO A 129 -21.56 -13.14 -7.73
CA PRO A 129 -21.10 -13.68 -9.01
C PRO A 129 -22.23 -13.61 -10.05
N LEU A 130 -21.89 -13.15 -11.25
CA LEU A 130 -22.78 -13.25 -12.42
C LEU A 130 -23.10 -14.72 -12.67
N GLU A 131 -24.33 -15.11 -12.38
CA GLU A 131 -24.85 -16.43 -12.73
C GLU A 131 -24.83 -16.59 -14.25
N GLY A 132 -24.37 -17.77 -14.65
CA GLY A 132 -24.30 -18.19 -16.04
C GLY A 132 -25.68 -18.21 -16.69
N GLY A 133 -25.69 -17.82 -17.96
CA GLY A 133 -26.84 -17.94 -18.83
C GLY A 133 -26.36 -18.10 -20.27
N PHE A 134 -25.77 -19.25 -20.58
CA PHE A 134 -25.72 -19.74 -21.95
C PHE A 134 -26.45 -21.08 -21.97
N SER A 135 -27.65 -21.06 -22.54
CA SER A 135 -28.45 -22.22 -22.92
C SER A 135 -28.64 -22.18 -24.44
N PRO A 136 -28.85 -23.35 -25.05
CA PRO A 136 -28.08 -23.86 -26.20
C PRO A 136 -28.32 -23.16 -27.54
#